data_AF-A0A356KXA7-F1
#
_entry.id   AF-A0A356KXA7-F1
#
_cell.length_a   1.000
_cell.length_b   1.000
_cell.length_c   1.000
_cell.angle_alpha   90.00
_cell.angle_beta   90.00
_cell.angle_gamma   90.00
#
_symmetry.space_group_name_H-M   'P 1'
#
loop_
_entity.id
_entity.type
_entity.pdbx_description
1 polymer ?
#
loop_
_entity_poly.entity_id
_entity_poly.type
_entity_poly.pdbx_seq_one_letter_code
_entity_poly.pdbx_strand_id
1 'polypeptide(L)'
;AVVVTGIGLGVLLDQRLRELIPPPSPPATPAVQAPAPQASALEAEPPVGSLADLGGGRFVYSRGDDRLVILRCDPTSGELEVERVYQLEEDVARHLGDDLRRRLHGVYLTDLEQARREALEQTRTRLTTLLERAALEVQGVARAEEAAATLARLGGADALLPLLKPERSRLERRAAAIGLGEAGYLAAVPYLCELLERHATSQSLVSRLTRILTQLTGEPLDASVPLATAQRVRAWVDTHPLEDPFARRE
;
A
#
# COMPACT_ATOMS: atom_id res chain seq x y z
N ALA A 1 35.73 -14.17 -37.36
CA ALA A 1 36.18 -12.83 -37.77
C ALA A 1 34.96 -11.95 -38.01
N VAL A 2 34.60 -11.11 -37.04
CA VAL A 2 33.92 -9.83 -37.21
C VAL A 2 34.40 -8.98 -36.05
N VAL A 3 35.06 -7.87 -36.39
CA VAL A 3 35.61 -6.85 -35.50
C VAL A 3 34.52 -5.79 -35.33
N VAL A 4 34.21 -5.39 -34.09
CA VAL A 4 33.49 -4.15 -33.80
C VAL A 4 34.18 -3.45 -32.62
N THR A 5 35.01 -2.48 -32.99
CA THR A 5 35.44 -1.29 -32.22
C THR A 5 34.22 -0.42 -31.88
N GLY A 6 34.00 0.12 -30.68
CA GLY A 6 34.74 1.23 -30.04
C GLY A 6 33.93 2.55 -30.14
N ILE A 7 34.11 3.46 -29.16
CA ILE A 7 33.52 4.83 -28.97
C ILE A 7 32.32 4.83 -27.99
N GLY A 8 32.27 5.63 -26.92
CA GLY A 8 33.15 6.73 -26.49
C GLY A 8 32.90 7.11 -25.03
N LEU A 9 34.00 7.33 -24.31
CA LEU A 9 34.07 7.85 -22.95
C LEU A 9 34.99 9.07 -23.05
N GLY A 10 34.47 10.27 -22.81
CA GLY A 10 35.29 11.48 -22.83
C GLY A 10 34.49 12.72 -23.18
N VAL A 11 34.22 13.53 -22.15
CA VAL A 11 34.19 15.00 -22.10
C VAL A 11 33.22 15.34 -20.96
N LEU A 12 33.76 15.61 -19.75
CA LEU A 12 33.14 16.46 -18.70
C LEU A 12 34.01 16.53 -17.43
N LEU A 13 35.33 16.69 -17.57
CA LEU A 13 36.24 16.80 -16.40
C LEU A 13 37.29 17.91 -16.52
N ASP A 14 37.04 18.94 -17.33
CA ASP A 14 38.01 20.04 -17.55
C ASP A 14 37.46 21.45 -17.24
N GLN A 15 36.33 21.57 -16.55
CA GLN A 15 35.76 22.88 -16.17
C GLN A 15 35.91 23.26 -14.68
N ARG A 16 36.46 22.40 -13.82
CA ARG A 16 36.54 22.66 -12.36
C ARG A 16 37.91 23.09 -11.81
N LEU A 17 38.90 23.39 -12.66
CA LEU A 17 40.24 23.84 -12.21
C LEU A 17 40.55 25.33 -12.43
N ARG A 18 39.57 26.15 -12.83
CA ARG A 18 39.75 27.62 -13.03
C ARG A 18 39.19 28.53 -11.92
N GLU A 19 38.64 27.98 -10.83
CA GLU A 19 38.05 28.78 -9.73
C GLU A 19 38.96 28.98 -8.50
N LEU A 20 40.26 28.71 -8.60
CA LEU A 20 41.21 28.82 -7.46
C LEU A 20 42.09 30.08 -7.47
N ILE A 21 41.63 31.18 -8.09
CA ILE A 21 42.30 32.49 -7.98
C ILE A 21 41.28 33.51 -7.48
N PRO A 22 41.30 33.90 -6.19
CA PRO A 22 40.49 35.03 -5.73
C PRO A 22 41.03 36.33 -6.34
N PRO A 23 40.17 37.23 -6.86
CA PRO A 23 40.59 38.54 -7.32
C PRO A 23 41.05 39.42 -6.14
N PRO A 24 41.94 40.40 -6.39
CA PRO A 24 42.44 41.30 -5.34
C PRO A 24 41.33 42.19 -4.78
N SER A 25 41.33 42.35 -3.45
CA SER A 25 40.37 43.16 -2.71
C SER A 25 40.43 44.64 -3.11
N PRO A 26 39.29 45.29 -3.42
CA PRO A 26 39.24 46.73 -3.64
C PRO A 26 39.40 47.51 -2.31
N PRO A 27 39.88 48.77 -2.36
CA PRO A 27 40.10 49.59 -1.18
C PRO A 27 38.79 49.96 -0.45
N ALA A 28 38.87 49.94 0.88
CA ALA A 28 37.76 50.21 1.79
C ALA A 28 37.19 51.63 1.60
N THR A 29 35.90 51.70 1.25
CA THR A 29 35.12 52.93 1.26
C THR A 29 34.37 53.02 2.59
N PRO A 30 34.32 54.18 3.29
CA PRO A 30 33.64 54.31 4.57
C PRO A 30 32.13 54.08 4.43
N ALA A 31 31.61 53.14 5.23
CA ALA A 31 30.20 52.75 5.24
C ALA A 31 29.32 53.80 5.93
N VAL A 32 28.37 54.37 5.19
CA VAL A 32 27.21 55.06 5.75
C VAL A 32 26.16 53.98 6.08
N GLN A 33 25.87 53.78 7.36
CA GLN A 33 24.81 52.88 7.82
C GLN A 33 23.44 53.52 7.54
N ALA A 34 22.71 52.95 6.59
CA ALA A 34 21.27 53.16 6.46
C ALA A 34 20.52 52.16 7.35
N PRO A 35 19.42 52.55 8.01
CA PRO A 35 18.61 51.65 8.83
C PRO A 35 17.98 50.54 7.96
N ALA A 36 18.19 49.29 8.38
CA ALA A 36 17.68 48.10 7.69
C ALA A 36 16.15 48.05 7.73
N PRO A 37 15.47 47.80 6.59
CA PRO A 37 14.05 47.49 6.60
C PRO A 37 13.85 46.14 7.30
N GLN A 38 12.99 46.13 8.32
CA GLN A 38 12.52 44.90 8.96
C GLN A 38 11.71 44.11 7.93
N ALA A 39 12.35 43.15 7.28
CA ALA A 39 11.68 42.15 6.47
C ALA A 39 10.89 41.26 7.42
N SER A 40 9.57 41.46 7.47
CA SER A 40 8.64 40.48 8.01
C SER A 40 8.93 39.14 7.36
N ALA A 41 9.45 38.20 8.15
CA ALA A 41 9.52 36.81 7.76
C ALA A 41 8.09 36.31 7.59
N LEU A 42 7.58 36.35 6.34
CA LEU A 42 6.49 35.47 5.96
C LEU A 42 6.99 34.05 6.24
N GLU A 43 6.30 33.36 7.14
CA GLU A 43 6.35 31.91 7.26
C GLU A 43 6.18 31.32 5.86
N ALA A 44 7.28 30.84 5.28
CA ALA A 44 7.24 30.14 4.01
C ALA A 44 6.42 28.87 4.24
N GLU A 45 5.27 28.76 3.57
CA GLU A 45 4.50 27.53 3.52
C GLU A 45 5.45 26.37 3.19
N PRO A 46 5.33 25.22 3.88
CA PRO A 46 6.21 24.08 3.66
C PRO A 46 6.22 23.71 2.17
N PRO A 47 7.37 23.26 1.63
CA PRO A 47 7.50 23.00 0.20
C PRO A 47 6.43 22.02 -0.28
N VAL A 48 5.66 22.47 -1.26
CA VAL A 48 4.73 21.66 -2.04
C VAL A 48 5.53 20.48 -2.60
N GLY A 49 5.07 19.24 -2.37
CA GLY A 49 5.80 18.04 -2.77
C GLY A 49 6.21 18.07 -4.24
N SER A 50 7.40 17.54 -4.56
CA SER A 50 7.93 17.53 -5.91
C SER A 50 7.58 16.23 -6.63
N LEU A 51 7.04 16.33 -7.85
CA LEU A 51 6.75 15.19 -8.73
C LEU A 51 7.76 15.19 -9.89
N ALA A 52 8.40 14.04 -10.16
CA ALA A 52 9.29 13.85 -11.30
C ALA A 52 8.93 12.59 -12.09
N ASP A 53 9.04 12.66 -13.42
CA ASP A 53 8.81 11.53 -14.33
C ASP A 53 10.05 10.63 -14.38
N LEU A 54 9.85 9.33 -14.21
CA LEU A 54 10.90 8.30 -14.29
C LEU A 54 10.90 7.58 -15.65
N GLY A 55 9.95 7.90 -16.54
CA GLY A 55 9.70 7.21 -17.79
C GLY A 55 8.87 5.93 -17.63
N GLY A 56 8.32 5.44 -18.75
CA GLY A 56 7.54 4.20 -18.76
C GLY A 56 6.23 4.28 -17.96
N GLY A 57 5.66 5.47 -17.82
CA GLY A 57 4.43 5.71 -17.05
C GLY A 57 4.64 5.73 -15.53
N ARG A 58 5.88 5.90 -15.05
CA ARG A 58 6.20 5.97 -13.62
C ARG A 58 6.59 7.38 -13.20
N PHE A 59 6.21 7.74 -11.98
CA PHE A 59 6.53 9.01 -11.38
C PHE A 59 7.10 8.79 -9.97
N VAL A 60 7.99 9.68 -9.53
CA VAL A 60 8.42 9.77 -8.14
C VAL A 60 7.84 11.05 -7.54
N TYR A 61 7.16 10.90 -6.41
CA TYR A 61 6.64 11.99 -5.61
C TYR A 61 7.42 12.05 -4.30
N SER A 62 8.03 13.20 -4.00
CA SER A 62 8.67 13.48 -2.72
C SER A 62 7.81 14.43 -1.91
N ARG A 63 7.50 14.05 -0.66
CA ARG A 63 6.64 14.82 0.25
C ARG A 63 7.43 15.72 1.20
N GLY A 64 8.76 15.75 1.10
CA GLY A 64 9.64 16.57 1.95
C GLY A 64 9.87 16.01 3.36
N ASP A 65 9.32 14.84 3.68
CA ASP A 65 9.50 14.07 4.93
C ASP A 65 10.47 12.90 4.74
N ASP A 66 11.44 13.04 3.83
CA ASP A 66 12.38 12.00 3.41
C ASP A 66 11.69 10.74 2.81
N ARG A 67 10.39 10.80 2.51
CA ARG A 67 9.68 9.72 1.82
C ARG A 67 9.58 9.98 0.33
N LEU A 68 9.86 8.92 -0.43
CA LEU A 68 9.64 8.88 -1.87
C LEU A 68 8.55 7.87 -2.18
N VAL A 69 7.52 8.33 -2.87
CA VAL A 69 6.44 7.48 -3.36
C VAL A 69 6.64 7.28 -4.85
N ILE A 70 6.83 6.03 -5.28
CA ILE A 70 6.81 5.68 -6.69
C ILE A 70 5.37 5.41 -7.08
N LEU A 71 4.89 6.17 -8.05
CA LEU A 71 3.57 6.03 -8.64
C LEU A 71 3.71 5.40 -10.02
N ARG A 72 2.75 4.57 -10.41
CA ARG A 72 2.62 3.99 -11.74
C ARG A 72 1.26 4.38 -12.31
N CYS A 73 1.25 4.89 -13.53
CA CYS A 73 0.03 5.10 -14.29
C CYS A 73 -0.44 3.76 -14.86
N ASP A 74 -1.63 3.29 -14.49
CA ASP A 74 -2.24 2.13 -15.14
C ASP A 74 -2.58 2.49 -16.60
N PRO A 75 -2.05 1.76 -17.60
CA PRO A 75 -2.32 2.04 -19.00
C PRO A 75 -3.79 1.90 -19.40
N THR A 76 -4.60 1.21 -18.60
CA THR A 76 -6.02 0.95 -18.90
C THR A 76 -6.92 2.06 -18.36
N SER A 77 -6.78 2.39 -17.07
CA SER A 77 -7.60 3.41 -16.41
C SER A 77 -7.03 4.83 -16.54
N GLY A 78 -5.72 4.97 -16.72
CA GLY A 78 -5.02 6.24 -16.63
C GLY A 78 -4.82 6.75 -15.20
N GLU A 79 -5.19 5.96 -14.19
CA GLU A 79 -5.05 6.33 -12.78
C GLU A 79 -3.64 6.08 -12.26
N LEU A 80 -3.20 6.92 -11.30
CA LEU A 80 -1.92 6.76 -10.63
C LEU A 80 -2.07 5.85 -9.41
N GLU A 81 -1.41 4.71 -9.44
CA GLU A 81 -1.33 3.74 -8.35
C GLU A 81 0.00 3.87 -7.60
N VAL A 82 -0.02 3.72 -6.27
CA VAL A 82 1.22 3.62 -5.50
C VAL A 82 1.90 2.29 -5.79
N GLU A 83 3.05 2.33 -6.46
CA GLU A 83 3.88 1.15 -6.75
C GLU A 83 4.81 0.84 -5.57
N ARG A 84 5.47 1.84 -5.00
CA ARG A 84 6.42 1.69 -3.88
C ARG A 84 6.47 2.90 -2.98
N VAL A 85 6.83 2.69 -1.72
CA VAL A 85 7.17 3.76 -0.77
C VAL A 85 8.55 3.48 -0.23
N TYR A 86 9.45 4.45 -0.39
CA TYR A 86 10.79 4.41 0.17
C TYR A 86 10.93 5.47 1.25
N GLN A 87 11.70 5.13 2.29
CA GLN A 87 12.29 6.08 3.21
C GLN A 87 13.73 6.33 2.78
N LEU A 88 14.10 7.60 2.66
CA LEU A 88 15.47 8.02 2.51
C LEU A 88 16.13 7.99 3.90
N GLU A 89 17.19 7.21 4.05
CA GLU A 89 17.92 7.04 5.30
C GLU A 89 19.40 7.35 5.11
N GLU A 90 19.97 8.11 6.04
CA GLU A 90 21.42 8.30 6.10
C GLU A 90 22.07 7.18 6.92
N ASP A 91 22.92 6.36 6.29
CA ASP A 91 23.71 5.35 6.99
C ASP A 91 25.20 5.66 6.85
N VAL A 92 25.65 6.54 7.73
CA VAL A 92 27.04 7.01 7.83
C VAL A 92 27.99 5.88 8.25
N ALA A 93 27.48 4.84 8.93
CA ALA A 93 28.29 3.74 9.46
C ALA A 93 28.62 2.70 8.39
N ARG A 94 27.80 2.56 7.34
CA ARG A 94 27.99 1.59 6.26
C ARG A 94 29.31 1.74 5.48
N HIS A 95 29.90 2.93 5.49
CA HIS A 95 31.20 3.25 4.86
C HIS A 95 32.23 3.76 5.87
N LEU A 96 32.26 3.19 7.07
CA LEU A 96 33.34 3.40 8.03
C LEU A 96 34.71 3.13 7.34
N GLY A 97 35.52 4.17 7.21
CA GLY A 97 36.87 4.12 6.60
C GLY A 97 37.01 4.65 5.17
N ASP A 98 35.93 4.98 4.44
CA ASP A 98 36.01 5.56 3.10
C ASP A 98 35.20 6.88 3.02
N ASP A 99 35.84 7.99 3.36
CA ASP A 99 35.21 9.31 3.45
C ASP A 99 34.69 9.84 2.10
N LEU A 100 35.28 9.40 0.98
CA LEU A 100 34.88 9.83 -0.35
C LEU A 100 33.61 9.09 -0.78
N ARG A 101 33.51 7.79 -0.50
CA ARG A 101 32.23 7.05 -0.65
C ARG A 101 31.17 7.52 0.32
N ARG A 102 31.52 7.89 1.55
CA ARG A 102 30.56 8.41 2.54
C ARG A 102 29.88 9.70 2.06
N ARG A 103 30.62 10.58 1.39
CA ARG A 103 30.08 11.82 0.79
C ARG A 103 29.23 11.58 -0.47
N LEU A 104 29.48 10.51 -1.21
CA LEU A 104 28.78 10.21 -2.47
C LEU A 104 27.60 9.24 -2.31
N HIS A 105 27.59 8.43 -1.24
CA HIS A 105 26.67 7.30 -1.06
C HIS A 105 26.12 7.19 0.36
N GLY A 106 26.21 8.24 1.19
CA GLY A 106 25.74 8.21 2.58
C GLY A 106 24.23 8.09 2.75
N VAL A 107 23.46 8.14 1.65
CA VAL A 107 22.00 8.14 1.65
C VAL A 107 21.48 6.92 0.87
N TYR A 108 20.53 6.20 1.46
CA TYR A 108 19.96 4.97 0.92
C TYR A 108 18.43 5.03 0.90
N LEU A 109 17.83 4.19 0.04
CA LEU A 109 16.40 3.99 -0.01
C LEU A 109 16.04 2.68 0.67
N THR A 110 15.26 2.78 1.74
CA THR A 110 14.67 1.64 2.46
C THR A 110 13.24 1.46 1.98
N ASP A 111 12.93 0.33 1.37
CA ASP A 111 11.60 0.02 0.84
C ASP A 111 10.65 -0.32 2.00
N LEU A 112 9.85 0.65 2.42
CA LEU A 112 8.92 0.49 3.55
C LEU A 112 7.83 -0.54 3.26
N GLU A 113 7.55 -0.79 1.98
CA GLU A 113 6.50 -1.71 1.51
C GLU A 113 7.02 -3.13 1.24
N GLN A 114 8.33 -3.36 1.31
CA GLN A 114 8.91 -4.68 1.04
C GLN A 114 8.37 -5.74 2.01
N ALA A 115 8.45 -5.48 3.32
CA ALA A 115 7.98 -6.41 4.33
C ALA A 115 6.49 -6.74 4.19
N ARG A 116 5.66 -5.73 3.87
CA ARG A 116 4.22 -5.95 3.64
C ARG A 116 3.96 -6.81 2.41
N ARG A 117 4.66 -6.57 1.29
CA ARG A 117 4.51 -7.38 0.06
C ARG A 117 4.96 -8.81 0.26
N GLU A 118 6.09 -9.02 0.94
CA GLU A 118 6.54 -10.37 1.30
C GLU A 118 5.50 -11.08 2.17
N ALA A 119 4.95 -10.39 3.18
CA ALA A 119 3.88 -10.94 4.02
C ALA A 119 2.60 -11.25 3.22
N LEU A 120 2.22 -10.40 2.26
CA LEU A 120 1.09 -10.63 1.35
C LEU A 120 1.30 -11.90 0.53
N GLU A 121 2.45 -12.03 -0.16
CA GLU A 121 2.74 -13.18 -1.01
C GLU A 121 2.84 -14.49 -0.21
N GLN A 122 3.48 -14.44 0.96
CA GLN A 122 3.55 -15.59 1.87
C GLN A 122 2.15 -16.01 2.34
N THR A 123 1.31 -15.04 2.74
CA THR A 123 -0.04 -15.32 3.22
C THR A 123 -0.94 -15.83 2.10
N ARG A 124 -0.82 -15.29 0.89
CA ARG A 124 -1.51 -15.75 -0.31
C ARG A 124 -1.14 -17.20 -0.64
N THR A 125 0.16 -17.51 -0.68
CA THR A 125 0.65 -18.87 -0.93
C THR A 125 0.11 -19.84 0.12
N ARG A 126 0.17 -19.45 1.40
CA ARG A 126 -0.37 -20.23 2.52
C ARG A 126 -1.88 -20.47 2.36
N LEU A 127 -2.65 -19.45 2.00
CA LEU A 127 -4.08 -19.56 1.77
C LEU A 127 -4.37 -20.58 0.67
N THR A 128 -3.70 -20.50 -0.48
CA THR A 128 -3.86 -21.47 -1.59
C THR A 128 -3.60 -22.91 -1.12
N THR A 129 -2.48 -23.15 -0.43
CA THR A 129 -2.15 -24.49 0.09
C THR A 129 -3.19 -24.99 1.10
N LEU A 130 -3.71 -24.09 1.96
CA LEU A 130 -4.75 -24.45 2.91
C LEU A 130 -6.06 -24.79 2.20
N LEU A 131 -6.46 -24.04 1.18
CA LEU A 131 -7.67 -24.30 0.41
C LEU A 131 -7.61 -25.66 -0.30
N GLU A 132 -6.46 -26.02 -0.87
CA GLU A 132 -6.23 -27.32 -1.51
C GLU A 132 -6.35 -28.49 -0.52
N ARG A 133 -5.88 -28.31 0.71
CA ARG A 133 -5.85 -29.36 1.74
C ARG A 133 -7.07 -29.36 2.66
N ALA A 134 -7.88 -28.32 2.64
CA ALA A 134 -8.91 -28.12 3.66
C ALA A 134 -9.96 -29.22 3.68
N ALA A 135 -10.22 -29.87 2.55
CA ALA A 135 -11.14 -31.00 2.47
C ALA A 135 -10.62 -32.27 3.18
N LEU A 136 -9.31 -32.34 3.46
CA LEU A 136 -8.64 -33.51 4.05
C LEU A 136 -8.38 -33.34 5.56
N GLU A 137 -8.48 -32.11 6.08
CA GLU A 137 -8.12 -31.78 7.47
C GLU A 137 -9.33 -31.28 8.26
N VAL A 138 -9.51 -31.80 9.48
CA VAL A 138 -10.60 -31.41 10.40
C VAL A 138 -10.62 -29.89 10.67
N GLN A 139 -9.45 -29.25 10.71
CA GLN A 139 -9.29 -27.81 10.98
C GLN A 139 -8.94 -27.00 9.72
N GLY A 140 -8.95 -27.63 8.54
CA GLY A 140 -8.49 -27.02 7.31
C GLY A 140 -9.31 -25.81 6.90
N VAL A 141 -10.64 -25.89 7.05
CA VAL A 141 -11.57 -24.79 6.74
C VAL A 141 -11.30 -23.57 7.63
N ALA A 142 -11.19 -23.76 8.94
CA ALA A 142 -10.97 -22.65 9.89
C ALA A 142 -9.62 -21.96 9.64
N ARG A 143 -8.57 -22.74 9.34
CA ARG A 143 -7.25 -22.19 8.99
C ARG A 143 -7.29 -21.39 7.69
N ALA A 144 -8.03 -21.86 6.68
CA ALA A 144 -8.18 -21.14 5.42
C ALA A 144 -8.94 -19.80 5.62
N GLU A 145 -9.99 -19.79 6.45
CA GLU A 145 -10.70 -18.56 6.82
C GLU A 145 -9.78 -17.56 7.53
N GLU A 146 -8.95 -18.01 8.48
CA GLU A 146 -8.00 -17.16 9.20
C GLU A 146 -6.89 -16.60 8.28
N ALA A 147 -6.40 -17.43 7.36
CA ALA A 147 -5.43 -17.01 6.34
C ALA A 147 -6.04 -15.95 5.40
N ALA A 148 -7.29 -16.13 4.99
CA ALA A 148 -8.02 -15.15 4.18
C ALA A 148 -8.23 -13.83 4.94
N ALA A 149 -8.60 -13.88 6.23
CA ALA A 149 -8.73 -12.68 7.06
C ALA A 149 -7.39 -11.93 7.19
N THR A 150 -6.30 -12.66 7.37
CA THR A 150 -4.94 -12.08 7.44
C THR A 150 -4.55 -11.44 6.12
N LEU A 151 -4.80 -12.11 4.98
CA LEU A 151 -4.54 -11.58 3.66
C LEU A 151 -5.32 -10.28 3.42
N ALA A 152 -6.61 -10.25 3.77
CA ALA A 152 -7.46 -9.07 3.63
C ALA A 152 -6.95 -7.88 4.47
N ARG A 153 -6.53 -8.12 5.72
CA ARG A 153 -5.96 -7.08 6.61
C ARG A 153 -4.66 -6.48 6.07
N LEU A 154 -3.82 -7.29 5.43
CA LEU A 154 -2.57 -6.84 4.79
C LEU A 154 -2.82 -6.05 3.48
N GLY A 155 -4.08 -5.97 3.02
CA GLY A 155 -4.48 -5.27 1.79
C GLY A 155 -4.70 -6.19 0.59
N GLY A 156 -4.69 -7.51 0.76
CA GLY A 156 -4.87 -8.49 -0.33
C GLY A 156 -6.33 -8.78 -0.69
N ALA A 157 -7.22 -7.78 -0.65
CA ALA A 157 -8.62 -7.99 -1.00
C ALA A 157 -8.84 -8.22 -2.50
N ASP A 158 -7.99 -7.65 -3.35
CA ASP A 158 -7.91 -7.89 -4.79
C ASP A 158 -7.73 -9.38 -5.12
N ALA A 159 -6.99 -10.12 -4.29
CA ALA A 159 -6.81 -11.56 -4.43
C ALA A 159 -8.04 -12.36 -3.95
N LEU A 160 -8.83 -11.83 -3.02
CA LEU A 160 -9.98 -12.50 -2.42
C LEU A 160 -11.29 -12.26 -3.17
N LEU A 161 -11.50 -11.07 -3.74
CA LEU A 161 -12.72 -10.74 -4.48
C LEU A 161 -13.00 -11.73 -5.64
N PRO A 162 -12.02 -12.17 -6.45
CA PRO A 162 -12.23 -13.18 -7.48
C PRO A 162 -12.63 -14.56 -6.92
N LEU A 163 -12.34 -14.85 -5.66
CA LEU A 163 -12.71 -16.11 -5.00
C LEU A 163 -14.18 -16.14 -4.60
N LEU A 164 -14.87 -14.99 -4.57
CA LEU A 164 -16.30 -14.91 -4.28
C LEU A 164 -17.18 -15.36 -5.45
N LYS A 165 -16.61 -15.46 -6.66
CA LYS A 165 -17.39 -15.75 -7.87
C LYS A 165 -18.08 -17.13 -7.84
N PRO A 166 -19.26 -17.30 -8.47
CA PRO A 166 -20.02 -18.54 -8.44
C PRO A 166 -19.27 -19.78 -8.96
N GLU A 167 -18.31 -19.60 -9.87
CA GLU A 167 -17.54 -20.70 -10.47
C GLU A 167 -16.49 -21.29 -9.52
N ARG A 168 -16.20 -20.60 -8.42
CA ARG A 168 -15.26 -21.05 -7.39
C ARG A 168 -15.85 -22.13 -6.51
N SER A 169 -15.01 -22.86 -5.77
CA SER A 169 -15.49 -23.85 -4.81
C SER A 169 -16.24 -23.18 -3.64
N ARG A 170 -17.13 -23.94 -3.00
CA ARG A 170 -17.86 -23.46 -1.80
C ARG A 170 -16.90 -23.07 -0.68
N LEU A 171 -15.77 -23.77 -0.57
CA LEU A 171 -14.74 -23.52 0.42
C LEU A 171 -14.00 -22.20 0.15
N GLU A 172 -13.57 -21.97 -1.10
CA GLU A 172 -12.94 -20.70 -1.52
C GLU A 172 -13.87 -19.51 -1.25
N ARG A 173 -15.12 -19.59 -1.71
CA ARG A 173 -16.11 -18.52 -1.47
C ARG A 173 -16.30 -18.24 0.02
N ARG A 174 -16.41 -19.29 0.83
CA ARG A 174 -16.60 -19.17 2.28
C ARG A 174 -15.40 -18.51 2.94
N ALA A 175 -14.18 -18.97 2.65
CA ALA A 175 -12.96 -18.41 3.21
C ALA A 175 -12.80 -16.93 2.82
N ALA A 176 -13.03 -16.61 1.54
CA ALA A 176 -12.97 -15.24 1.04
C ALA A 176 -14.04 -14.33 1.68
N ALA A 177 -15.29 -14.77 1.77
CA ALA A 177 -16.37 -13.98 2.37
C ALA A 177 -16.11 -13.70 3.84
N ILE A 178 -15.70 -14.72 4.62
CA ILE A 178 -15.37 -14.54 6.04
C ILE A 178 -14.13 -13.64 6.19
N GLY A 179 -13.07 -13.87 5.40
CA GLY A 179 -11.85 -13.09 5.47
C GLY A 179 -12.05 -11.62 5.13
N LEU A 180 -12.79 -11.33 4.05
CA LEU A 180 -13.16 -9.97 3.67
C LEU A 180 -14.07 -9.31 4.72
N GLY A 181 -15.06 -10.05 5.23
CA GLY A 181 -15.96 -9.54 6.25
C GLY A 181 -15.27 -9.20 7.57
N GLU A 182 -14.35 -10.05 8.03
CA GLU A 182 -13.55 -9.77 9.25
C GLU A 182 -12.57 -8.61 9.07
N ALA A 183 -12.18 -8.29 7.84
CA ALA A 183 -11.35 -7.13 7.52
C ALA A 183 -12.18 -5.86 7.20
N GLY A 184 -13.51 -5.91 7.34
CA GLY A 184 -14.38 -4.74 7.21
C GLY A 184 -14.86 -4.44 5.79
N TYR A 185 -14.59 -5.31 4.81
CA TYR A 185 -15.00 -5.07 3.42
C TYR A 185 -16.48 -5.36 3.20
N LEU A 186 -17.21 -4.36 2.70
CA LEU A 186 -18.65 -4.45 2.48
C LEU A 186 -19.03 -5.43 1.36
N ALA A 187 -18.15 -5.68 0.39
CA ALA A 187 -18.36 -6.68 -0.66
C ALA A 187 -18.60 -8.11 -0.13
N ALA A 188 -18.22 -8.39 1.13
CA ALA A 188 -18.50 -9.67 1.76
C ALA A 188 -19.98 -9.86 2.14
N VAL A 189 -20.73 -8.77 2.35
CA VAL A 189 -22.08 -8.79 2.94
C VAL A 189 -23.04 -9.76 2.23
N PRO A 190 -23.21 -9.72 0.89
CA PRO A 190 -24.13 -10.63 0.20
C PRO A 190 -23.78 -12.11 0.42
N TYR A 191 -22.49 -12.44 0.43
CA TYR A 191 -22.00 -13.80 0.59
C TYR A 191 -22.11 -14.29 2.05
N LEU A 192 -21.93 -13.39 3.01
CA LEU A 192 -22.16 -13.70 4.43
C LEU A 192 -23.64 -13.99 4.71
N CYS A 193 -24.57 -13.29 4.06
CA CYS A 193 -26.01 -13.60 4.12
C CYS A 193 -26.32 -15.00 3.56
N GLU A 194 -25.75 -15.35 2.40
CA GLU A 194 -25.90 -16.68 1.80
C GLU A 194 -25.34 -17.79 2.72
N LEU A 195 -24.21 -17.54 3.40
CA LEU A 195 -23.65 -18.48 4.37
C LEU A 195 -24.54 -18.63 5.61
N LEU A 196 -25.13 -17.53 6.09
CA LEU A 196 -26.03 -17.53 7.25
C LEU A 196 -27.28 -18.37 6.98
N GLU A 197 -27.88 -18.21 5.79
CA GLU A 197 -29.05 -18.98 5.34
C GLU A 197 -28.74 -20.48 5.23
N ARG A 198 -27.58 -20.83 4.65
CA ARG A 198 -27.17 -22.23 4.42
C ARG A 198 -26.77 -22.97 5.69
N HIS A 199 -26.24 -22.27 6.68
CA HIS A 199 -25.68 -22.86 7.89
C HIS A 199 -26.46 -22.47 9.15
N ALA A 200 -27.76 -22.19 9.02
CA ALA A 200 -28.65 -21.80 10.10
C ALA A 200 -28.66 -22.76 11.32
N THR A 201 -28.24 -24.02 11.14
CA THR A 201 -28.16 -25.03 12.21
C THR A 201 -26.84 -25.00 13.00
N SER A 202 -25.81 -24.32 12.50
CA SER A 202 -24.50 -24.23 13.16
C SER A 202 -24.42 -22.99 14.05
N GLN A 203 -24.78 -23.13 15.33
CA GLN A 203 -24.86 -22.00 16.25
C GLN A 203 -23.57 -21.18 16.35
N SER A 204 -22.41 -21.84 16.34
CA SER A 204 -21.11 -21.16 16.39
C SER A 204 -20.85 -20.33 15.13
N LEU A 205 -21.13 -20.87 13.95
CA LEU A 205 -20.96 -20.16 12.69
C LEU A 205 -21.97 -19.03 12.55
N VAL A 206 -23.25 -19.28 12.86
CA VAL A 206 -24.32 -18.26 12.86
C VAL A 206 -23.96 -17.09 13.77
N SER A 207 -23.48 -17.36 14.99
CA SER A 207 -23.06 -16.31 15.93
C SER A 207 -21.89 -15.49 15.39
N ARG A 208 -20.91 -16.15 14.75
CA ARG A 208 -19.76 -15.46 14.13
C ARG A 208 -20.18 -14.61 12.94
N LEU A 209 -20.97 -15.16 12.02
CA LEU A 209 -21.47 -14.44 10.84
C LEU A 209 -22.32 -13.24 11.25
N THR A 210 -23.22 -13.43 12.22
CA THR A 210 -24.06 -12.34 12.75
C THR A 210 -23.19 -11.23 13.34
N ARG A 211 -22.16 -11.56 14.13
CA ARG A 211 -21.22 -10.58 14.66
C ARG A 211 -20.52 -9.78 13.56
N ILE A 212 -20.02 -10.46 12.51
CA ILE A 212 -19.37 -9.80 11.37
C ILE A 212 -20.36 -8.87 10.66
N LEU A 213 -21.58 -9.35 10.39
CA LEU A 213 -22.62 -8.54 9.75
C LEU A 213 -23.04 -7.34 10.60
N THR A 214 -23.17 -7.49 11.92
CA THR A 214 -23.41 -6.37 12.85
C THR A 214 -22.28 -5.35 12.76
N GLN A 215 -21.03 -5.80 12.70
CA GLN A 215 -19.89 -4.90 12.53
C GLN A 215 -19.94 -4.18 11.19
N LEU A 216 -20.24 -4.86 10.08
CA LEU A 216 -20.28 -4.27 8.74
C LEU A 216 -21.47 -3.35 8.48
N THR A 217 -22.63 -3.62 9.09
CA THR A 217 -23.87 -2.86 8.88
C THR A 217 -24.14 -1.84 9.99
N GLY A 218 -23.60 -2.05 11.19
CA GLY A 218 -23.88 -1.23 12.38
C GLY A 218 -25.26 -1.48 12.98
N GLU A 219 -26.03 -2.38 12.39
CA GLU A 219 -27.35 -2.75 12.85
C GLU A 219 -27.24 -3.81 13.96
N PRO A 220 -28.02 -3.70 15.03
CA PRO A 220 -28.11 -4.77 16.02
C PRO A 220 -28.85 -5.97 15.39
N LEU A 221 -28.10 -7.04 15.10
CA LEU A 221 -28.63 -8.28 14.53
C LEU A 221 -28.73 -9.40 15.57
N ASP A 222 -29.70 -10.30 15.39
CA ASP A 222 -29.96 -11.41 16.30
C ASP A 222 -29.54 -12.76 15.68
N ALA A 223 -28.62 -13.45 16.37
CA ALA A 223 -28.13 -14.77 15.97
C ALA A 223 -29.15 -15.90 16.19
N SER A 224 -30.22 -15.66 16.96
CA SER A 224 -31.27 -16.66 17.23
C SER A 224 -32.21 -16.88 16.03
N VAL A 225 -32.29 -15.90 15.13
CA VAL A 225 -33.18 -15.90 13.95
C VAL A 225 -32.41 -15.67 12.65
N PRO A 226 -31.53 -16.60 12.23
CA PRO A 226 -30.58 -16.39 11.13
C PRO A 226 -31.24 -15.98 9.80
N LEU A 227 -32.41 -16.53 9.47
CA LEU A 227 -33.12 -16.18 8.23
C LEU A 227 -33.66 -14.74 8.26
N ALA A 228 -34.25 -14.31 9.38
CA ALA A 228 -34.73 -12.94 9.54
C ALA A 228 -33.56 -11.94 9.55
N THR A 229 -32.44 -12.33 10.17
CA THR A 229 -31.20 -11.53 10.14
C THR A 229 -30.66 -11.36 8.73
N ALA A 230 -30.60 -12.44 7.92
CA ALA A 230 -30.18 -12.33 6.51
C ALA A 230 -31.11 -11.40 5.70
N GLN A 231 -32.43 -11.51 5.88
CA GLN A 231 -33.41 -10.65 5.20
C GLN A 231 -33.25 -9.17 5.59
N ARG A 232 -33.03 -8.88 6.87
CA ARG A 232 -32.80 -7.52 7.37
C ARG A 232 -31.53 -6.90 6.76
N VAL A 233 -30.46 -7.69 6.67
CA VAL A 233 -29.20 -7.22 6.05
C VAL A 233 -29.38 -6.99 4.55
N ARG A 234 -30.14 -7.83 3.83
CA ARG A 234 -30.45 -7.59 2.41
C ARG A 234 -31.21 -6.27 2.21
N ALA A 235 -32.22 -6.01 3.03
CA ALA A 235 -32.95 -4.75 3.01
C ALA A 235 -32.05 -3.54 3.33
N TRP A 236 -31.03 -3.72 4.17
CA TRP A 236 -30.01 -2.69 4.41
C TRP A 236 -29.14 -2.45 3.17
N VAL A 237 -28.72 -3.50 2.45
CA VAL A 237 -27.96 -3.38 1.19
C VAL A 237 -28.79 -2.66 0.12
N ASP A 238 -30.09 -2.92 0.04
CA ASP A 238 -30.98 -2.23 -0.91
C ASP A 238 -31.08 -0.72 -0.65
N THR A 239 -30.90 -0.29 0.60
CA THR A 239 -30.89 1.14 0.99
C THR A 239 -29.48 1.75 0.97
N HIS A 240 -28.43 0.92 0.92
CA HIS A 240 -27.01 1.31 0.92
C HIS A 240 -26.27 0.59 -0.20
N PRO A 241 -26.43 1.02 -1.47
CA PRO A 241 -25.83 0.34 -2.61
C PRO A 241 -24.30 0.29 -2.47
N LEU A 242 -23.75 -0.92 -2.62
CA LEU A 242 -22.32 -1.19 -2.55
C LEU A 242 -21.70 -0.95 -3.92
N GLU A 243 -21.38 0.31 -4.23
CA GLU A 243 -20.79 0.68 -5.53
C GLU A 243 -19.29 0.33 -5.61
N ASP A 244 -18.57 0.46 -4.50
CA ASP A 244 -17.14 0.14 -4.42
C ASP A 244 -16.91 -1.23 -3.74
N PRO A 245 -16.35 -2.23 -4.46
CA PRO A 245 -16.05 -3.54 -3.89
C PRO A 245 -14.93 -3.52 -2.84
N PHE A 246 -14.15 -2.43 -2.77
CA PHE A 246 -13.10 -2.22 -1.78
C PHE A 246 -13.55 -1.34 -0.61
N ALA A 247 -14.79 -0.85 -0.61
CA ALA A 247 -15.34 -0.05 0.48
C ALA A 247 -15.21 -0.80 1.81
N ARG A 248 -14.58 -0.14 2.78
CA ARG A 248 -14.45 -0.62 4.14
C ARG A 248 -15.36 0.20 5.05
N ARG A 249 -15.87 -0.46 6.09
CA ARG A 249 -16.42 0.26 7.21
C ARG A 249 -15.28 0.75 8.12
N GLU A 250 -15.22 2.06 8.33
CA GLU A 250 -14.31 2.70 9.29
C GLU A 250 -14.76 2.52 10.74
#